data_AF-M8DEF9-F1
#
_entry.id   AF-M8DEF9-F1
#
_cell.length_a   1.000
_cell.length_b   1.000
_cell.length_c   1.000
_cell.angle_alpha   90.00
_cell.angle_beta   90.00
_cell.angle_gamma   90.00
#
_symmetry.space_group_name_H-M   'P 1'
#
loop_
_entity.id
_entity.type
_entity.pdbx_description
1 polymer ?
#
loop_
_entity_poly.entity_id
_entity_poly.type
_entity_poly.pdbx_seq_one_letter_code
_entity_poly.pdbx_strand_id
1 'polypeptide(L)'
;MNALGGDPLRNLDLLEPLLNDGLGYVRRSVANHVNDLTKDYKRVTITWIADKLCRGWEHGPSVVRLALRSQVKSGDPDALAIIKEL
;
A
#
# COMPACT_ATOMS: atom_id res chain seq x y z
N MET A 1 5.45 -13.62 -12.69
CA MET A 1 5.07 -14.53 -11.60
C MET A 1 3.76 -14.02 -11.03
N ASN A 2 2.68 -14.80 -11.13
CA ASN A 2 1.35 -14.34 -10.72
C ASN A 2 1.17 -14.61 -9.22
N ALA A 3 1.63 -13.66 -8.39
CA ALA A 3 1.49 -13.74 -6.95
C ALA A 3 -0.02 -13.84 -6.61
N LEU A 4 -0.44 -15.02 -6.16
CA LEU A 4 -1.80 -15.35 -5.72
C LEU A 4 -2.91 -15.30 -6.78
N GLY A 5 -2.63 -15.78 -8.01
CA GLY A 5 -3.69 -16.17 -8.95
C GLY A 5 -4.35 -15.04 -9.74
N GLY A 6 -3.75 -13.84 -9.75
CA GLY A 6 -4.20 -12.71 -10.57
C GLY A 6 -5.25 -11.81 -9.92
N ASP A 7 -5.65 -12.08 -8.67
CA ASP A 7 -6.54 -11.20 -7.91
C ASP A 7 -5.74 -10.35 -6.91
N PRO A 8 -5.49 -9.06 -7.20
CA PRO A 8 -4.75 -8.18 -6.30
C PRO A 8 -5.47 -7.94 -4.96
N LEU A 9 -6.81 -8.07 -4.89
CA LEU A 9 -7.53 -7.86 -3.63
C LEU A 9 -7.21 -8.95 -2.61
N ARG A 10 -7.09 -10.20 -3.05
CA ARG A 10 -6.66 -11.30 -2.16
C ARG A 10 -5.28 -11.07 -1.58
N ASN A 11 -4.35 -10.51 -2.36
CA ASN A 11 -3.04 -10.13 -1.86
C ASN A 11 -3.16 -9.02 -0.79
N LEU A 12 -3.93 -7.98 -1.08
CA LEU A 12 -4.10 -6.83 -0.19
C LEU A 12 -4.78 -7.22 1.13
N ASP A 13 -5.81 -8.06 1.09
CA ASP A 13 -6.51 -8.55 2.28
C ASP A 13 -5.61 -9.39 3.19
N LEU A 14 -4.70 -10.19 2.61
CA LEU A 14 -3.71 -10.95 3.38
C LEU A 14 -2.64 -10.04 4.03
N LEU A 15 -2.32 -8.93 3.38
CA LEU A 15 -1.34 -7.97 3.88
C LEU A 15 -1.92 -7.02 4.93
N GLU A 16 -3.24 -6.81 4.93
CA GLU A 16 -3.92 -5.83 5.80
C GLU A 16 -3.56 -5.95 7.29
N PRO A 17 -3.60 -7.15 7.91
CA PRO A 17 -3.30 -7.29 9.34
C PRO A 17 -1.83 -6.95 9.68
N LEU A 18 -0.93 -7.03 8.69
CA LEU A 18 0.52 -6.86 8.87
C LEU A 18 0.98 -5.41 8.73
N LEU A 19 0.08 -4.49 8.36
CA LEU A 19 0.40 -3.07 8.20
C LEU A 19 0.76 -2.41 9.54
N ASN A 20 0.21 -2.91 10.64
CA ASN A 20 0.50 -2.46 12.00
C ASN A 20 1.27 -3.52 12.82
N ASP A 21 1.96 -4.45 12.14
CA ASP A 21 2.80 -5.46 12.81
C ASP A 21 3.86 -4.78 13.68
N GLY A 22 4.16 -5.33 14.87
CA GLY A 22 5.14 -4.76 15.80
C GLY A 22 6.57 -4.71 15.24
N LEU A 23 6.91 -5.60 14.30
CA LEU A 23 8.23 -5.72 13.72
C LEU A 23 8.38 -4.83 12.48
N GLY A 24 9.30 -3.86 12.55
CA GLY A 24 9.51 -2.89 11.47
C GLY A 24 9.90 -3.52 10.12
N TYR A 25 10.58 -4.66 10.13
CA TYR A 25 10.95 -5.35 8.89
C TYR A 25 9.73 -5.97 8.18
N VAL A 26 8.73 -6.44 8.94
CA VAL A 26 7.47 -6.98 8.39
C VAL A 26 6.72 -5.85 7.70
N ARG A 27 6.53 -4.72 8.38
CA ARG A 27 5.87 -3.53 7.80
C ARG A 27 6.55 -3.04 6.52
N ARG A 28 7.90 -3.03 6.50
CA ARG A 28 8.68 -2.68 5.30
C ARG A 28 8.43 -3.66 4.15
N SER A 29 8.39 -4.96 4.44
CA SER A 29 8.10 -6.00 3.45
C SER A 29 6.69 -5.83 2.85
N VAL A 30 5.69 -5.62 3.71
CA VAL A 30 4.31 -5.34 3.32
C VAL A 30 4.24 -4.12 2.40
N ALA A 31 4.83 -2.99 2.81
CA ALA A 31 4.83 -1.77 2.00
C ALA A 31 5.51 -1.97 0.63
N ASN A 32 6.59 -2.74 0.58
CA ASN A 32 7.25 -3.08 -0.69
C ASN A 32 6.32 -3.90 -1.58
N HIS A 33 5.63 -4.91 -1.03
CA HIS A 33 4.69 -5.74 -1.78
C HIS A 33 3.53 -4.90 -2.32
N VAL A 34 2.95 -4.02 -1.50
CA VAL A 34 1.90 -3.09 -1.94
C VAL A 34 2.42 -2.18 -3.05
N ASN A 35 3.64 -1.64 -2.94
CA ASN A 35 4.25 -0.83 -4.00
C ASN A 35 4.39 -1.61 -5.31
N ASP A 36 4.72 -2.90 -5.26
CA ASP A 36 4.81 -3.73 -6.46
C ASP A 36 3.42 -3.96 -7.08
N LEU A 37 2.38 -4.19 -6.27
CA LEU A 37 1.00 -4.25 -6.75
C LEU A 37 0.55 -2.94 -7.41
N THR A 38 1.04 -1.77 -7.00
CA THR A 38 0.70 -0.51 -7.69
C THR A 38 1.18 -0.46 -9.14
N LYS A 39 2.20 -1.24 -9.52
CA LYS A 39 2.76 -1.23 -10.87
C LYS A 39 1.85 -1.95 -11.86
N ASP A 40 1.29 -3.08 -11.43
CA ASP A 40 0.44 -3.94 -12.26
C ASP A 40 -1.05 -3.68 -12.05
N TYR A 41 -1.44 -3.28 -10.83
CA TYR A 41 -2.81 -3.13 -10.36
C TYR A 41 -3.05 -1.79 -9.67
N LYS A 42 -2.62 -0.71 -10.32
CA LYS A 42 -2.60 0.65 -9.75
C LYS A 42 -3.92 1.08 -9.13
N ARG A 43 -5.00 1.08 -9.92
CA ARG A 43 -6.31 1.61 -9.51
C ARG A 43 -6.84 0.92 -8.25
N VAL A 44 -6.88 -0.40 -8.25
CA VAL A 44 -7.38 -1.18 -7.10
C VAL A 44 -6.49 -1.02 -5.87
N THR A 45 -5.17 -0.96 -6.05
CA THR A 45 -4.23 -0.79 -4.93
C THR A 45 -4.36 0.59 -4.29
N ILE A 46 -4.44 1.65 -5.11
CA ILE A 46 -4.61 3.03 -4.61
C ILE A 46 -5.97 3.19 -3.92
N THR A 47 -7.05 2.67 -4.51
CA THR A 47 -8.37 2.69 -3.86
C THR A 47 -8.37 1.97 -2.52
N TRP A 48 -7.72 0.81 -2.43
CA TRP A 48 -7.58 0.09 -1.17
C TRP A 48 -6.77 0.91 -0.14
N ILE A 49 -5.65 1.53 -0.54
CA ILE A 49 -4.86 2.39 0.37
C ILE A 49 -5.71 3.55 0.90
N ALA A 50 -6.50 4.20 0.04
CA ALA A 50 -7.38 5.30 0.41
C ALA A 50 -8.49 4.86 1.39
N ASP A 51 -9.06 3.67 1.21
CA ASP A 51 -10.04 3.11 2.17
C ASP A 51 -9.42 2.88 3.56
N LYS A 52 -8.16 2.44 3.60
CA LYS A 52 -7.49 2.10 4.85
C LYS A 52 -6.89 3.30 5.59
N LEU A 53 -6.71 4.44 4.92
CA LEU A 53 -6.19 5.70 5.46
C LEU A 53 -6.91 6.14 6.74
N CYS A 54 -8.20 5.82 6.89
CA CYS A 54 -9.00 6.17 8.06
C CYS A 54 -8.83 5.24 9.28
N ARG A 55 -8.02 4.17 9.20
CA ARG A 55 -7.99 3.10 10.23
C ARG A 55 -7.12 3.39 11.47
N GLY A 56 -6.56 4.59 11.62
CA GLY A 56 -5.86 5.00 12.84
C GLY A 56 -4.64 4.14 13.20
N TRP A 57 -4.00 3.50 12.22
CA TRP A 57 -2.84 2.64 12.46
C TRP A 57 -1.62 3.46 12.86
N GLU A 58 -0.99 3.09 13.98
CA GLU A 58 0.19 3.76 14.54
C GLU A 58 1.30 3.95 13.50
N HIS A 59 1.52 2.94 12.64
CA HIS A 59 2.56 2.95 11.63
C HIS A 59 2.06 3.27 10.21
N GLY A 60 0.76 3.50 10.04
CA GLY A 60 0.09 3.71 8.76
C GLY A 60 0.79 4.73 7.85
N PRO A 61 1.06 5.96 8.31
CA PRO A 61 1.68 7.00 7.47
C PRO A 61 3.03 6.58 6.87
N SER A 62 3.87 5.89 7.64
CA SER A 62 5.18 5.42 7.17
C SER A 62 5.06 4.30 6.12
N VAL A 63 4.09 3.40 6.31
CA VAL A 63 3.83 2.29 5.40
C VAL A 63 3.25 2.81 4.09
N VAL A 64 2.28 3.72 4.13
CA VAL A 64 1.64 4.30 2.94
C VAL A 64 2.65 5.09 2.11
N ARG A 65 3.50 5.92 2.74
CA ARG A 65 4.58 6.64 2.03
C ARG A 65 5.50 5.69 1.26
N LEU A 66 5.86 4.57 1.88
CA LEU A 66 6.74 3.58 1.25
C LEU A 66 6.01 2.78 0.15
N ALA A 67 4.73 2.46 0.36
CA ALA A 67 3.87 1.74 -0.58
C ALA A 67 3.55 2.54 -1.85
N LEU A 68 3.50 3.87 -1.77
CA LEU A 68 3.19 4.75 -2.91
C LEU A 68 4.43 5.40 -3.55
N ARG A 69 5.64 5.11 -3.07
CA ARG A 69 6.87 5.80 -3.50
C ARG A 69 7.07 5.83 -5.02
N SER A 70 6.72 4.74 -5.71
CA SER A 70 6.86 4.66 -7.17
C SER A 70 5.87 5.57 -7.88
N GLN A 71 4.62 5.61 -7.41
CA GLN A 71 3.55 6.45 -7.99
C GLN A 71 3.78 7.94 -7.69
N VAL A 72 4.23 8.26 -6.47
CA VAL A 72 4.65 9.61 -6.10
C VAL A 72 5.80 10.08 -6.99
N LYS A 73 6.81 9.23 -7.20
CA LYS A 73 7.95 9.54 -8.08
C LYS A 73 7.50 9.76 -9.53
N SER A 74 6.47 9.07 -10.01
CA SER A 74 5.90 9.29 -11.35
C SER A 74 4.92 10.46 -11.43
N GLY A 75 4.65 11.16 -10.33
CA GLY A 75 3.71 12.28 -10.31
C GLY A 75 2.24 11.86 -10.39
N ASP A 76 1.90 10.64 -9.95
CA ASP A 76 0.52 10.16 -9.98
C ASP A 76 -0.37 11.01 -9.05
N PRO A 77 -1.45 11.62 -9.57
CA PRO A 77 -2.24 12.58 -8.81
C PRO A 77 -2.98 11.95 -7.64
N ASP A 78 -3.45 10.71 -7.78
CA ASP A 78 -4.19 10.01 -6.73
C ASP A 78 -3.24 9.65 -5.58
N ALA A 79 -2.04 9.16 -5.91
CA ALA A 79 -1.01 8.91 -4.90
C ALA A 79 -0.57 10.21 -4.20
N LEU A 80 -0.38 11.31 -4.94
CA LEU A 80 -0.02 12.60 -4.35
C LEU A 80 -1.12 13.17 -3.46
N ALA A 81 -2.40 12.97 -3.79
CA ALA A 81 -3.52 13.36 -2.94
C ALA A 81 -3.47 12.61 -1.61
N ILE A 82 -3.32 11.29 -1.65
CA ILE A 82 -3.17 10.44 -0.46
C ILE A 82 -2.02 10.93 0.43
N ILE A 83 -0.83 11.19 -0.13
CA ILE A 83 0.32 11.62 0.67
C ILE A 83 0.08 12.97 1.37
N LYS A 84 -0.73 13.87 0.80
CA LYS A 84 -1.05 15.16 1.41
C LYS A 84 -2.01 15.04 2.61
N GLU A 85 -2.72 13.92 2.72
CA GLU A 85 -3.72 13.66 3.76
C GLU A 85 -3.18 12.81 4.92
N LEU A 86 -1.95 12.27 4.82
CA LEU A 86 -1.27 11.49 5.86
C LEU A 86 -0.64 12.35 6.96
#